data_AF-A0AAV6AJR2-F1
#
_entry.id   AF-A0AAV6AJR2-F1
#
_cell.length_a   1.000
_cell.length_b   1.000
_cell.length_c   1.000
_cell.angle_alpha   90.00
_cell.angle_beta   90.00
_cell.angle_gamma   90.00
#
_symmetry.space_group_name_H-M   'P 1'
#
loop_
_entity.id
_entity.type
_entity.pdbx_description
1 polymer ?
#
loop_
_entity_poly.entity_id
_entity_poly.type
_entity_poly.pdbx_seq_one_letter_code
_entity_poly.pdbx_strand_id
1 'polypeptide(L)'
;VSFEDNRLLEQAGDTLFSGENPLPAEAVRVQQGSVELSNVQSVVEMTRMIEVTRAYTQISSMIAKQDDLRLKAISQLGDVRA
;
A
#
# COMPACT_ATOMS: atom_id res chain seq x y z
N VAL A 1 -29.14 -2.94 -5.53
CA VAL A 1 -29.20 -2.43 -4.14
C VAL A 1 -28.09 -1.41 -3.95
N SER A 2 -28.25 -0.48 -3.04
CA SER A 2 -27.23 0.49 -2.62
C SER A 2 -26.95 0.29 -1.13
N PHE A 3 -25.86 0.86 -0.63
CA PHE A 3 -25.54 0.88 0.80
C PHE A 3 -25.21 2.32 1.20
N GLU A 4 -25.33 2.64 2.48
CA GLU A 4 -25.01 3.99 2.99
C GLU A 4 -23.51 4.31 2.84
N ASP A 5 -22.63 3.34 3.16
CA ASP A 5 -21.19 3.44 2.95
C ASP A 5 -20.64 2.16 2.29
N ASN A 6 -20.35 2.26 0.99
CA ASN A 6 -19.81 1.15 0.20
C ASN A 6 -18.38 0.73 0.62
N ARG A 7 -17.66 1.54 1.41
CA ARG A 7 -16.29 1.23 1.84
C ARG A 7 -16.26 0.24 3.01
N LEU A 8 -17.40 0.06 3.67
CA LEU A 8 -17.55 -0.89 4.78
C LEU A 8 -17.91 -2.29 4.29
N LEU A 9 -18.13 -2.46 2.99
CA LEU A 9 -18.43 -3.76 2.40
C LEU A 9 -17.23 -4.70 2.52
N GLU A 10 -17.49 -5.94 2.91
CA GLU A 10 -16.47 -6.97 3.00
C GLU A 10 -16.32 -7.68 1.65
N GLN A 11 -15.08 -7.90 1.22
CA GLN A 11 -14.82 -8.64 -0.01
C GLN A 11 -15.14 -10.13 0.21
N ALA A 12 -16.13 -10.65 -0.52
CA ALA A 12 -16.61 -12.03 -0.39
C ALA A 12 -15.90 -13.01 -1.36
N GLY A 13 -14.89 -12.53 -2.10
CA GLY A 13 -14.14 -13.28 -3.12
C GLY A 13 -14.39 -12.73 -4.53
N ASP A 14 -13.43 -12.93 -5.43
CA ASP A 14 -13.43 -12.37 -6.79
C ASP A 14 -13.80 -10.87 -6.81
N THR A 15 -14.92 -10.54 -7.46
CA THR A 15 -15.49 -9.20 -7.57
C THR A 15 -16.76 -9.02 -6.72
N LEU A 16 -17.05 -9.98 -5.83
CA LEU A 16 -18.23 -9.97 -4.96
C LEU A 16 -17.95 -9.26 -3.63
N PHE A 17 -18.98 -8.56 -3.16
CA PHE A 17 -18.98 -7.85 -1.89
C PHE A 17 -20.19 -8.27 -1.05
N SER A 18 -19.99 -8.36 0.26
CA SER A 18 -21.02 -8.64 1.26
C SER A 18 -21.24 -7.42 2.15
N GLY A 19 -22.48 -7.16 2.52
CA GLY A 19 -22.86 -6.04 3.37
C GLY A 19 -24.25 -6.23 3.96
N GLU A 20 -24.48 -5.61 5.12
CA GLU A 20 -25.77 -5.63 5.81
C GLU A 20 -26.62 -4.40 5.44
N ASN A 21 -27.93 -4.48 5.67
CA ASN A 21 -28.88 -3.38 5.47
C ASN A 21 -28.88 -2.77 4.05
N PRO A 22 -29.14 -3.58 3.00
CA PRO A 22 -29.20 -3.07 1.64
C PRO A 22 -30.39 -2.11 1.46
N LEU A 23 -30.12 -0.99 0.80
CA LEU A 23 -31.13 -0.02 0.37
C LEU A 23 -31.51 -0.29 -1.10
N PRO A 24 -32.70 0.15 -1.56
CA PRO A 24 -33.03 0.19 -2.97
C PRO A 24 -31.99 1.01 -3.76
N ALA A 25 -31.59 0.55 -4.94
CA ALA A 25 -30.70 1.33 -5.79
C ALA A 25 -31.49 2.38 -6.56
N GLU A 26 -31.10 3.65 -6.44
CA GLU A 26 -31.71 4.76 -7.17
C GLU A 26 -30.92 5.04 -8.46
N ALA A 27 -31.59 5.52 -9.51
CA ALA A 27 -30.97 5.99 -10.76
C ALA A 27 -30.06 4.97 -11.51
N VAL A 28 -30.39 3.68 -11.47
CA VAL A 28 -29.66 2.64 -12.23
C VAL A 28 -29.95 2.74 -13.73
N ARG A 29 -28.90 2.71 -14.56
CA ARG A 29 -28.99 2.55 -16.01
C ARG A 29 -28.14 1.36 -16.45
N VAL A 30 -28.67 0.57 -17.38
CA VAL A 30 -27.95 -0.58 -17.96
C VAL A 30 -27.45 -0.20 -19.35
N GLN A 31 -26.14 -0.31 -19.57
CA GLN A 31 -25.50 -0.10 -20.87
C GLN A 31 -25.11 -1.47 -21.47
N GLN A 32 -25.81 -1.88 -22.53
CA GLN A 32 -25.54 -3.16 -23.19
C GLN A 32 -24.29 -3.11 -24.06
N GLY A 33 -23.61 -4.25 -24.20
CA GLY A 33 -22.40 -4.39 -25.03
C GLY A 33 -21.17 -3.67 -24.49
N SER A 34 -21.18 -3.22 -23.23
CA SER A 34 -20.06 -2.57 -22.56
C SER A 34 -19.60 -3.42 -21.37
N VAL A 35 -18.30 -3.40 -21.08
CA VAL A 35 -17.69 -4.06 -19.93
C VAL A 35 -17.05 -2.98 -19.06
N GLU A 36 -17.35 -3.00 -17.76
CA GLU A 36 -16.73 -2.09 -16.80
C GLU A 36 -15.27 -2.51 -16.57
N LEU A 37 -14.34 -1.56 -16.72
CA LEU A 37 -12.92 -1.78 -16.52
C LEU A 37 -12.49 -1.32 -15.12
N SER A 38 -11.30 -1.74 -14.71
CA SER A 38 -10.69 -1.27 -13.46
C SER A 38 -10.52 0.25 -13.48
N ASN A 39 -10.75 0.87 -12.33
CA ASN A 39 -10.49 2.29 -12.08
C ASN A 39 -9.03 2.59 -11.71
N VAL A 40 -8.14 1.59 -11.79
CA VAL A 40 -6.72 1.71 -11.43
C VAL A 40 -5.86 2.11 -12.63
N GLN A 41 -4.93 3.05 -12.41
CA GLN A 41 -3.97 3.49 -13.41
C GLN A 41 -2.61 2.83 -13.21
N SER A 42 -2.31 1.77 -13.98
CA SER A 42 -1.15 0.90 -13.75
C SER A 42 0.20 1.64 -13.71
N VAL A 43 0.42 2.64 -14.55
CA VAL A 43 1.70 3.40 -14.60
C VAL A 43 1.91 4.23 -13.33
N VAL A 44 0.84 4.82 -12.80
CA VAL A 44 0.88 5.61 -11.57
C VAL A 44 1.18 4.69 -10.38
N GLU A 45 0.50 3.55 -10.30
CA GLU A 45 0.72 2.59 -9.21
C GLU A 45 2.10 1.95 -9.25
N MET A 46 2.65 1.63 -10.43
CA MET A 46 4.04 1.17 -10.56
C MET A 46 5.04 2.23 -10.09
N THR A 47 4.78 3.50 -10.39
CA THR A 47 5.63 4.61 -9.94
C THR A 47 5.61 4.73 -8.41
N ARG A 48 4.41 4.66 -7.80
CA ARG A 48 4.25 4.61 -6.35
C ARG A 48 5.01 3.43 -5.73
N MET A 49 4.96 2.26 -6.34
CA MET A 49 5.74 1.09 -5.88
C MET A 49 7.25 1.34 -5.94
N ILE A 50 7.76 1.94 -7.02
CA ILE A 50 9.17 2.32 -7.15
C ILE A 50 9.59 3.30 -6.04
N GLU A 51 8.75 4.29 -5.74
CA GLU A 51 8.99 5.25 -4.66
C GLU A 51 9.08 4.56 -3.29
N VAL A 52 8.14 3.66 -2.99
CA VAL A 52 8.14 2.86 -1.75
C VAL A 52 9.42 2.03 -1.65
N THR A 53 9.82 1.34 -2.71
CA THR A 53 11.07 0.55 -2.72
C THR A 53 12.29 1.44 -2.52
N ARG A 54 12.37 2.60 -3.18
CA ARG A 54 13.48 3.54 -3.02
C ARG A 54 13.57 4.08 -1.60
N ALA A 55 12.44 4.43 -0.98
CA ALA A 55 12.40 4.89 0.40
C ALA A 55 12.92 3.79 1.34
N TYR A 56 12.49 2.54 1.13
CA TYR A 56 12.98 1.40 1.88
C TYR A 56 14.50 1.22 1.75
N THR A 57 15.04 1.22 0.53
CA THR A 57 16.49 1.11 0.29
C THR A 57 17.28 2.22 0.97
N GLN A 58 16.78 3.46 0.94
CA GLN A 58 17.42 4.60 1.63
C GLN A 58 17.46 4.39 3.14
N ILE A 59 16.36 3.92 3.74
CA ILE A 59 16.30 3.63 5.18
C ILE A 59 17.28 2.50 5.53
N SER A 60 17.32 1.40 4.76
CA SER A 60 18.27 0.31 4.99
C SER A 60 19.72 0.78 4.88
N SER A 61 20.05 1.64 3.92
CA SER A 61 21.38 2.24 3.79
C SER A 61 21.74 3.10 5.01
N MET A 62 20.80 3.87 5.54
CA MET A 62 21.02 4.71 6.70
C MET A 62 21.31 3.88 7.95
N ILE A 63 20.56 2.79 8.16
CA ILE A 63 20.77 1.84 9.25
C ILE A 63 22.18 1.24 9.17
N ALA A 64 22.58 0.73 8.00
CA ALA A 64 23.91 0.15 7.82
C ALA A 64 25.04 1.15 8.14
N LYS A 65 24.91 2.40 7.68
CA LYS A 65 25.87 3.47 8.01
C LYS A 65 25.94 3.75 9.51
N GLN A 66 24.79 3.71 10.20
CA GLN A 66 24.74 3.92 11.64
C GLN A 66 25.41 2.78 12.41
N ASP A 67 25.25 1.54 11.95
CA ASP A 67 25.92 0.39 12.55
C ASP A 67 27.44 0.43 12.32
N ASP A 68 27.89 0.82 11.12
CA ASP A 68 29.32 1.05 10.85
C ASP A 68 29.92 2.13 11.77
N LEU A 69 29.19 3.23 12.00
CA LEU A 69 29.61 4.30 12.92
C LEU A 69 29.72 3.79 14.37
N ARG A 70 28.76 2.96 14.80
CA ARG A 70 28.79 2.34 16.14
C ARG A 70 30.01 1.44 16.31
N LEU A 71 30.29 0.57 15.34
CA LEU A 71 31.45 -0.33 15.38
C LEU A 71 32.77 0.44 15.46
N LYS A 72 32.91 1.50 14.67
CA LYS A 72 34.11 2.37 14.71
C LYS A 72 34.30 3.04 16.06
N ALA A 73 33.23 3.59 16.64
CA ALA A 73 33.28 4.22 17.96
C ALA A 73 33.68 3.23 19.06
N ILE A 74 33.16 2.00 19.00
CA ILE A 74 33.53 0.92 19.92
C ILE A 74 35.01 0.55 19.77
N SER A 75 35.49 0.37 18.53
CA SER A 75 36.90 0.06 18.25
C SER A 75 37.82 1.12 18.82
N GLN A 76 37.52 2.40 18.57
CA GLN A 76 38.35 3.51 19.04
C GLN A 76 38.36 3.63 20.57
N LEU A 77 37.25 3.34 21.25
CA LEU A 77 37.19 3.31 22.71
C LEU A 77 37.98 2.12 23.29
N GLY A 78 37.99 0.97 22.61
CA GLY A 78 38.76 -0.21 22.99
C GLY A 78 40.27 0.03 22.91
N ASP A 79 40.74 0.66 21.83
CA ASP A 79 42.16 0.99 21.62
C ASP A 79 42.71 1.97 22.66
N VAL A 80 41.89 2.89 23.18
CA VAL A 80 42.31 3.89 24.19
C VAL A 80 42.49 3.27 25.60
N ARG A 81 42.00 2.05 25.83
CA ARG A 81 42.08 1.35 27.12
C ARG A 81 43.16 0.25 27.17
N ALA A 82 43.88 0.00 26.07
CA ALA A 82 45.03 -0.89 26.00
C ALA A 82 46.35 -0.11 26.16
#